data_AF-A0A956IKA7-F1
#
_entry.id   AF-A0A956IKA7-F1
#
_cell.length_a   1.000
_cell.length_b   1.000
_cell.length_c   1.000
_cell.angle_alpha   90.00
_cell.angle_beta   90.00
_cell.angle_gamma   90.00
#
_symmetry.space_group_name_H-M   'P 1'
#
loop_
_entity.id
_entity.type
_entity.pdbx_description
1 polymer ?
#
loop_
_entity_poly.entity_id
_entity_poly.type
_entity_poly.pdbx_seq_one_letter_code
_entity_poly.pdbx_strand_id
1 'polypeptide(L)'
;MGIFDRMGRVISSNLNSLLDKAEDPGKSLDLTITEMGDSLRSAKKEIVTALGTQKVLGKKVDELDAEVEKWERRAELALKSEDEDLAREALKQKKRTIAERDRAEAQRAEQRGVVLTMKREMERMEQKLE
;
A
#
# COMPACT_ATOMS: atom_id res chain seq x y z
N MET A 1 15.23 2.69 9.21
CA MET A 1 14.99 4.01 9.82
C MET A 1 14.18 4.85 8.84
N GLY A 2 12.85 4.69 8.88
CA GLY A 2 11.93 5.33 7.93
C GLY A 2 11.77 6.82 8.19
N ILE A 3 11.14 7.51 7.22
CA ILE A 3 10.79 8.93 7.28
C ILE A 3 10.03 9.24 8.60
N PHE A 4 9.09 8.38 8.96
CA PHE A 4 8.29 8.45 10.18
C PHE A 4 9.11 8.30 11.48
N ASP A 5 10.21 7.57 11.45
CA ASP A 5 11.10 7.30 12.59
C ASP A 5 12.00 8.53 12.90
N ARG A 6 12.27 9.36 11.88
CA ARG A 6 12.90 10.67 12.05
C ARG A 6 11.91 11.68 12.63
N MET A 7 10.66 11.65 12.17
CA MET A 7 9.61 12.58 12.62
C MET A 7 9.13 12.28 14.04
N GLY A 8 9.01 11.00 14.43
CA GLY A 8 8.71 10.60 15.81
C GLY A 8 9.77 11.06 16.81
N ARG A 9 11.05 11.06 16.40
CA ARG A 9 12.15 11.64 17.20
C ARG A 9 12.06 13.15 17.33
N VAL A 10 11.68 13.86 16.26
CA VAL A 10 11.47 15.31 16.32
C VAL A 10 10.40 15.68 17.35
N ILE A 11 9.29 14.95 17.39
CA ILE A 11 8.22 15.22 18.37
C ILE A 11 8.59 14.73 19.78
N SER A 12 9.16 13.53 19.92
CA SER A 12 9.56 13.00 21.23
C SER A 12 10.75 13.74 21.84
N SER A 13 11.55 14.41 21.02
CA SER A 13 12.70 15.22 21.45
C SER A 13 12.30 16.63 21.87
N ASN A 14 11.04 17.05 21.70
CA ASN A 14 10.67 18.42 21.96
C ASN A 14 10.06 18.58 23.35
N LEU A 15 10.88 19.07 24.29
CA LEU A 15 10.57 20.24 25.12
C LEU A 15 11.68 20.48 26.14
N ASN A 16 12.21 19.42 26.78
CA ASN A 16 13.23 19.59 27.83
C ASN A 16 14.64 19.87 27.28
N SER A 17 15.11 19.18 26.25
CA SER A 17 16.52 19.28 25.82
C SER A 17 16.83 20.46 24.88
N LEU A 18 15.82 21.02 24.21
CA LEU A 18 15.96 22.21 23.37
C LEU A 18 16.00 23.50 24.21
N LEU A 19 15.37 23.52 25.40
CA LEU A 19 15.50 24.64 26.34
C LEU A 19 16.90 24.72 26.97
N ASP A 20 17.55 23.57 27.20
CA ASP A 20 18.82 23.52 27.95
C ASP A 20 20.07 23.85 27.11
N LYS A 21 19.98 23.89 25.76
CA LYS A 21 21.17 23.96 24.88
C LYS A 21 21.08 24.83 23.61
N ALA A 22 19.94 25.46 23.31
CA ALA A 22 19.81 26.29 22.10
C ALA A 22 20.05 27.78 22.38
N GLU A 23 20.91 28.45 21.59
CA GLU A 23 21.14 29.91 21.66
C GLU A 23 19.90 30.74 21.31
N ASP A 24 19.00 30.21 20.47
CA ASP A 24 17.70 30.82 20.13
C ASP A 24 16.62 29.72 19.93
N PRO A 25 15.92 29.33 21.00
CA PRO A 25 14.93 28.25 20.97
C PRO A 25 13.73 28.57 20.07
N GLY A 26 13.40 29.84 19.84
CA GLY A 26 12.28 30.24 18.97
C GLY A 26 12.54 29.88 17.51
N LYS A 27 13.69 30.27 16.96
CA LYS A 27 14.06 29.95 15.56
C LYS A 27 14.19 28.44 15.32
N SER A 28 14.67 27.70 16.31
CA SER A 28 14.82 26.24 16.22
C SER A 28 13.45 25.55 16.16
N LEU A 29 12.47 26.07 16.90
CA LEU A 29 11.09 25.59 16.88
C LEU A 29 10.42 25.86 15.53
N ASP A 30 10.55 27.09 15.00
CA ASP A 30 9.95 27.48 13.71
C ASP A 30 10.48 26.66 12.53
N LEU A 31 11.80 26.40 12.52
CA LEU A 31 12.43 25.53 11.54
C LEU A 31 11.87 24.10 11.62
N THR A 32 11.74 23.57 12.84
CA THR A 32 11.20 22.24 13.08
C THR A 32 9.75 22.10 12.59
N ILE A 33 8.90 23.10 12.88
CA ILE A 33 7.51 23.12 12.41
C ILE A 33 7.45 23.14 10.88
N THR A 34 8.34 23.91 10.24
CA THR A 34 8.45 23.97 8.77
C THR A 34 8.84 22.62 8.17
N GLU A 35 9.87 21.97 8.69
CA GLU A 35 10.33 20.65 8.26
C GLU A 35 9.26 19.56 8.44
N MET A 36 8.49 19.65 9.53
CA MET A 36 7.34 18.77 9.76
C MET A 36 6.25 18.98 8.72
N GLY A 37 5.93 20.22 8.37
CA GLY A 37 4.98 20.55 7.31
C GLY A 37 5.41 20.01 5.93
N ASP A 38 6.69 20.12 5.58
CA ASP A 38 7.24 19.53 4.34
C ASP A 38 7.14 18.00 4.32
N SER A 39 7.50 17.38 5.43
CA SER A 39 7.47 15.94 5.56
C SER A 39 6.03 15.39 5.53
N LEU A 40 5.05 16.11 6.10
CA LEU A 40 3.63 15.80 5.99
C LEU A 40 3.15 15.87 4.52
N ARG A 41 3.58 16.89 3.77
CA ARG A 41 3.30 16.99 2.32
C ARG A 41 3.90 15.81 1.56
N SER A 42 5.12 15.39 1.90
CA SER A 42 5.76 14.21 1.29
C SER A 42 4.98 12.93 1.60
N ALA A 43 4.62 12.71 2.87
CA ALA A 43 3.83 11.55 3.29
C ALA A 43 2.48 11.46 2.55
N LYS A 44 1.80 12.60 2.35
CA LYS A 44 0.57 12.66 1.54
C LYS A 44 0.80 12.20 0.10
N LYS A 45 1.89 12.64 -0.55
CA LYS A 45 2.23 12.21 -1.92
C LYS A 45 2.54 10.72 -2.01
N GLU A 46 3.24 10.18 -1.01
CA GLU A 46 3.55 8.75 -0.93
C GLU A 46 2.28 7.91 -0.74
N ILE A 47 1.36 8.34 0.12
CA ILE A 47 0.06 7.69 0.31
C ILE A 47 -0.74 7.66 -0.99
N VAL A 48 -0.77 8.77 -1.74
CA VAL A 48 -1.46 8.84 -3.04
C VAL A 48 -0.85 7.85 -4.03
N THR A 49 0.48 7.79 -4.11
CA THR A 49 1.19 6.83 -4.96
C THR A 49 0.87 5.40 -4.56
N ALA A 50 0.92 5.11 -3.26
CA ALA A 50 0.63 3.79 -2.71
C ALA A 50 -0.81 3.33 -2.96
N LEU A 51 -1.79 4.26 -2.87
CA LEU A 51 -3.19 4.03 -3.26
C LEU A 51 -3.33 3.75 -4.76
N GLY A 52 -2.56 4.45 -5.59
CA GLY A 52 -2.47 4.18 -7.03
C GLY A 52 -2.03 2.74 -7.32
N THR A 53 -0.93 2.30 -6.69
CA THR A 53 -0.43 0.93 -6.79
C THR A 53 -1.47 -0.10 -6.33
N GLN A 54 -2.13 0.15 -5.19
CA GLN A 54 -3.20 -0.73 -4.69
C GLN A 54 -4.36 -0.85 -5.70
N LYS A 55 -4.73 0.25 -6.37
CA LYS A 55 -5.78 0.26 -7.39
C LYS A 55 -5.38 -0.52 -8.64
N VAL A 56 -4.12 -0.40 -9.08
CA VAL A 56 -3.59 -1.17 -10.22
C VAL A 56 -3.61 -2.67 -9.91
N LEU A 57 -3.16 -3.07 -8.72
CA LEU A 57 -3.25 -4.47 -8.28
C LEU A 57 -4.69 -4.97 -8.23
N GLY A 58 -5.64 -4.14 -7.77
CA GLY A 58 -7.06 -4.46 -7.80
C GLY A 58 -7.57 -4.75 -9.22
N LYS A 59 -7.25 -3.89 -10.19
CA LYS A 59 -7.61 -4.15 -11.59
C LYS A 59 -6.99 -5.45 -12.12
N LYS A 60 -5.75 -5.74 -11.73
CA LYS A 60 -5.08 -6.97 -12.16
C LYS A 60 -5.78 -8.22 -11.61
N VAL A 61 -6.26 -8.16 -10.36
CA VAL A 61 -7.07 -9.22 -9.76
C VAL A 61 -8.38 -9.39 -10.54
N ASP A 62 -9.10 -8.30 -10.83
CA ASP A 62 -10.36 -8.35 -11.60
C ASP A 62 -10.16 -8.97 -13.00
N GLU A 63 -9.07 -8.61 -13.68
CA GLU A 63 -8.69 -9.19 -14.98
C GLU A 63 -8.43 -10.70 -14.91
N LEU A 64 -7.72 -11.14 -13.87
CA LEU A 64 -7.40 -12.55 -13.66
C LEU A 64 -8.66 -13.34 -13.28
N ASP A 65 -9.56 -12.80 -12.47
CA ASP A 65 -10.84 -13.43 -12.16
C ASP A 65 -11.68 -13.64 -13.43
N ALA A 66 -11.74 -12.64 -14.31
CA ALA A 66 -12.41 -12.79 -15.60
C ALA A 66 -11.76 -13.86 -16.50
N GLU A 67 -10.43 -14.03 -16.41
CA GLU A 67 -9.71 -15.07 -17.13
C GLU A 67 -9.97 -16.47 -16.54
N VAL A 68 -10.06 -16.60 -15.21
CA VAL A 68 -10.47 -17.83 -14.52
C VAL A 68 -11.83 -18.30 -15.01
N GLU A 69 -12.82 -17.40 -15.09
CA GLU A 69 -14.15 -17.72 -15.63
C GLU A 69 -14.12 -18.13 -17.11
N LYS A 70 -13.23 -17.55 -17.91
CA LYS A 70 -13.06 -17.94 -19.32
C LYS A 70 -12.53 -19.37 -19.43
N TRP A 71 -11.54 -19.73 -18.60
CA TRP A 71 -11.01 -21.10 -18.58
C TRP A 71 -12.02 -22.11 -18.07
N GLU A 72 -12.84 -21.73 -17.09
CA GLU A 72 -13.97 -22.55 -16.62
C GLU A 72 -14.99 -22.82 -17.72
N ARG A 73 -15.47 -21.76 -18.40
CA ARG A 73 -16.39 -21.91 -19.55
C ARG A 73 -15.81 -22.77 -20.66
N ARG A 74 -14.51 -22.64 -20.95
CA ARG A 74 -13.82 -23.49 -21.94
C ARG A 74 -13.79 -24.95 -21.52
N ALA A 75 -13.52 -25.25 -20.25
CA ALA A 75 -13.56 -26.61 -19.74
C ALA A 75 -14.96 -27.21 -19.84
N GLU A 76 -16.00 -26.45 -19.48
CA GLU A 76 -17.40 -26.88 -19.62
C GLU A 76 -17.79 -27.18 -21.07
N LEU A 77 -17.38 -26.34 -22.02
CA LEU A 77 -17.65 -26.54 -23.44
C LEU A 77 -16.92 -27.77 -24.01
N ALA A 78 -15.69 -28.00 -23.57
CA ALA A 78 -14.91 -29.18 -23.96
C ALA A 78 -15.59 -30.47 -23.45
N LEU A 79 -16.04 -30.49 -22.19
CA LEU A 79 -16.80 -31.62 -21.63
C LEU A 79 -18.11 -31.86 -22.37
N LYS A 80 -18.84 -30.80 -22.76
CA LYS A 80 -20.06 -30.93 -23.58
C LYS A 80 -19.80 -31.50 -24.97
N SER A 81 -18.58 -31.34 -25.46
CA SER A 81 -18.13 -31.88 -26.75
C SER A 81 -17.45 -33.24 -26.61
N GLU A 82 -17.51 -33.86 -25.43
CA GLU A 82 -16.86 -35.14 -25.09
C GLU A 82 -15.32 -35.13 -25.25
N ASP A 83 -14.70 -33.95 -25.27
CA ASP A 83 -13.26 -33.76 -25.35
C ASP A 83 -12.66 -33.57 -23.95
N GLU A 84 -12.41 -34.70 -23.27
CA GLU A 84 -11.85 -34.70 -21.92
C GLU A 84 -10.44 -34.14 -21.84
N ASP A 85 -9.61 -34.33 -22.88
CA ASP A 85 -8.23 -33.88 -22.88
C ASP A 85 -8.18 -32.34 -22.91
N LEU A 86 -8.98 -31.73 -23.78
CA LEU A 86 -9.11 -30.28 -23.84
C LEU A 86 -9.70 -29.70 -22.55
N ALA A 87 -10.66 -30.39 -21.93
CA ALA A 87 -11.21 -29.99 -20.64
C ALA A 87 -10.14 -30.00 -19.53
N ARG A 88 -9.31 -31.05 -19.46
CA ARG A 88 -8.21 -31.15 -18.49
C ARG A 88 -7.17 -30.06 -18.70
N GLU A 89 -6.82 -29.75 -19.95
CA GLU A 89 -5.91 -28.64 -20.25
C GLU A 89 -6.48 -27.29 -19.82
N ALA A 90 -7.75 -27.01 -20.12
CA ALA A 90 -8.43 -25.79 -19.70
C ALA A 90 -8.45 -25.64 -18.17
N LEU A 91 -8.72 -26.73 -17.43
CA LEU A 91 -8.67 -26.74 -15.97
C LEU A 91 -7.25 -26.52 -15.41
N LYS A 92 -6.22 -27.04 -16.09
CA LYS A 92 -4.82 -26.78 -15.74
C LYS A 92 -4.47 -25.30 -15.90
N GLN A 93 -4.93 -24.66 -16.96
CA GLN A 93 -4.77 -23.21 -17.14
C GLN A 93 -5.56 -22.43 -16.09
N LYS A 94 -6.81 -22.79 -15.83
CA LYS A 94 -7.63 -22.20 -14.75
C LYS A 94 -6.87 -22.20 -13.42
N LYS A 95 -6.29 -23.35 -13.03
CA LYS A 95 -5.54 -23.50 -11.78
C LYS A 95 -4.30 -22.58 -11.74
N ARG A 96 -3.61 -22.42 -12.87
CA ARG A 96 -2.47 -21.49 -12.96
C ARG A 96 -2.92 -20.05 -12.79
N THR A 97 -3.98 -19.63 -13.50
CA THR A 97 -4.52 -18.27 -13.41
C THR A 97 -5.00 -17.96 -11.98
N ILE A 98 -5.65 -18.91 -11.29
CA ILE A 98 -6.03 -18.77 -9.87
C ILE A 98 -4.78 -18.51 -9.01
N ALA A 99 -3.71 -19.28 -9.18
CA ALA A 99 -2.49 -19.08 -8.40
C ALA A 99 -1.85 -17.70 -8.67
N GLU A 100 -1.92 -17.19 -9.90
CA GLU A 100 -1.48 -15.84 -10.24
C GLU A 100 -2.38 -14.76 -9.61
N ARG A 101 -3.70 -14.97 -9.61
CA ARG A 101 -4.70 -14.10 -8.98
C ARG A 101 -4.47 -14.00 -7.48
N ASP A 102 -4.27 -15.13 -6.81
CA ASP A 102 -4.07 -15.18 -5.36
C ASP A 102 -2.78 -14.46 -4.95
N ARG A 103 -1.72 -14.54 -5.77
CA ARG A 103 -0.48 -13.77 -5.56
C ARG A 103 -0.73 -12.27 -5.69
N ALA A 104 -1.46 -11.84 -6.72
CA ALA A 104 -1.79 -10.43 -6.93
C ALA A 104 -2.67 -9.88 -5.78
N GLU A 105 -3.63 -10.68 -5.29
CA GLU A 105 -4.46 -10.29 -4.14
C GLU A 105 -3.64 -10.21 -2.85
N ALA A 106 -2.70 -11.13 -2.63
CA ALA A 106 -1.79 -11.06 -1.48
C ALA A 106 -0.94 -9.76 -1.50
N GLN A 107 -0.38 -9.41 -2.65
CA GLN A 107 0.35 -8.15 -2.84
C GLN A 107 -0.55 -6.93 -2.60
N ARG A 108 -1.79 -6.97 -3.08
CA ARG A 108 -2.78 -5.90 -2.86
C ARG A 108 -3.10 -5.74 -1.37
N ALA A 109 -3.27 -6.85 -0.65
CA ALA A 109 -3.55 -6.84 0.78
C ALA A 109 -2.37 -6.26 1.59
N GLU A 110 -1.13 -6.64 1.25
CA GLU A 110 0.07 -6.06 1.84
C GLU A 110 0.14 -4.55 1.60
N GLN A 111 -0.04 -4.11 0.35
CA GLN A 111 -0.04 -2.69 -0.01
C GLN A 111 -1.13 -1.90 0.74
N ARG A 112 -2.30 -2.50 0.93
CA ARG A 112 -3.37 -1.90 1.74
C ARG A 112 -2.93 -1.72 3.20
N GLY A 113 -2.23 -2.70 3.77
CA GLY A 113 -1.64 -2.59 5.12
C GLY A 113 -0.63 -1.45 5.25
N VAL A 114 0.22 -1.27 4.24
CA VAL A 114 1.16 -0.14 4.14
C VAL A 114 0.43 1.19 4.11
N VAL A 115 -0.57 1.34 3.24
CA VAL A 115 -1.38 2.56 3.14
C VAL A 115 -2.07 2.90 4.46
N LEU A 116 -2.66 1.92 5.14
CA LEU A 116 -3.31 2.13 6.44
C LEU A 116 -2.32 2.58 7.52
N THR A 117 -1.11 2.04 7.51
CA THR A 117 -0.06 2.44 8.46
C THR A 117 0.42 3.86 8.18
N MET A 118 0.71 4.19 6.92
CA MET A 118 1.09 5.55 6.51
C MET A 118 0.02 6.58 6.89
N LYS A 119 -1.26 6.28 6.68
CA LYS A 119 -2.37 7.17 7.06
C LYS A 119 -2.42 7.41 8.56
N ARG A 120 -2.33 6.35 9.38
CA ARG A 120 -2.32 6.47 10.85
C ARG A 120 -1.14 7.31 11.35
N GLU A 121 0.04 7.11 10.79
CA GLU A 121 1.22 7.90 11.16
C GLU A 121 1.08 9.36 10.72
N MET A 122 0.49 9.62 9.54
CA MET A 122 0.16 10.97 9.08
C MET A 122 -0.82 11.70 10.02
N GLU A 123 -1.92 11.04 10.40
CA GLU A 123 -2.91 11.60 11.33
C GLU A 123 -2.29 11.92 12.70
N ARG A 124 -1.42 11.04 13.22
CA ARG A 124 -0.68 11.30 14.46
C ARG A 124 0.22 12.54 14.35
N MET A 125 0.81 12.78 13.19
CA MET A 125 1.66 13.96 12.97
C MET A 125 0.84 15.24 12.85
N GLU A 126 -0.32 15.18 12.19
CA GLU A 126 -1.25 16.32 12.11
C GLU A 126 -1.72 16.74 13.51
N GLN A 127 -2.10 15.78 14.37
CA GLN A 127 -2.49 16.04 15.76
C GLN A 127 -1.41 16.66 16.64
N LYS A 128 -0.13 16.52 16.25
CA LYS A 128 1.01 17.06 17.00
C LYS A 128 1.45 18.43 16.51
N LEU A 129 0.91 18.88 15.37
CA LEU A 129 1.11 20.21 14.80
C LEU A 129 -0.01 21.18 15.21
N GLU A 130 -1.20 20.68 15.53
CA GLU A 130 -2.28 21.41 16.20
C GLU A 130 -1.96 21.64 17.70
#